data_AF-Q0F222-F1
#
_entry.id   AF-Q0F222-F1
#
_cell.length_a   1.000
_cell.length_b   1.000
_cell.length_c   1.000
_cell.angle_alpha   90.00
_cell.angle_beta   90.00
_cell.angle_gamma   90.00
#
_symmetry.space_group_name_H-M   'P 1'
#
loop_
_entity.id
_entity.type
_entity.pdbx_description
1 polymer ?
#
loop_
_entity_poly.entity_id
_entity_poly.type
_entity_poly.pdbx_seq_one_letter_code
_entity_poly.pdbx_strand_id
1 'polypeptide(L)'
;MRAFSNLEKQLVRRMIELEDKVGSLNILGNILDSFYGKTHLPDHCYIELESERDVSIQVRDDALAQNGLDWIREIDEDISKKLLTVVALFQYLEEEKLAYFVGDLSLNSLGEVWSDTKYTRCEFLDNDLKPLIFKYSRKKIFVSETLRILEKNDFKTDEELRHEEEVSSMKKQLGLTQVALGITLLGLLVSIFIPILVTSTVEIEKSDLPKPLATLENQLKRIGDIEKASNESIGDLESAILSVQESINNLGAPKSKPHNQKNQPTADSGG
;
A
#
# COMPACT_ATOMS: atom_id res chain seq x y z
N MET A 1 -13.83 0.25 -6.18
CA MET A 1 -12.61 0.43 -6.99
C MET A 1 -11.54 -0.50 -6.44
N ARG A 2 -10.79 -1.25 -7.27
CA ARG A 2 -9.78 -2.19 -6.75
C ARG A 2 -8.51 -1.44 -6.35
N ALA A 3 -7.79 -1.92 -5.34
CA ALA A 3 -6.46 -1.40 -5.01
C ALA A 3 -5.43 -1.86 -6.05
N PHE A 4 -4.60 -0.92 -6.52
CA PHE A 4 -3.50 -1.22 -7.44
C PHE A 4 -2.23 -1.56 -6.65
N SER A 5 -1.59 -2.66 -7.03
CA SER A 5 -0.24 -3.01 -6.59
C SER A 5 0.79 -1.99 -7.10
N ASN A 6 1.97 -1.97 -6.47
CA ASN A 6 3.04 -1.07 -6.88
C ASN A 6 3.45 -1.25 -8.35
N LEU A 7 3.45 -2.48 -8.86
CA LEU A 7 3.75 -2.78 -10.26
C LEU A 7 2.69 -2.16 -11.18
N GLU A 8 1.41 -2.33 -10.86
CA GLU A 8 0.32 -1.77 -11.66
C GLU A 8 0.30 -0.24 -11.64
N LYS A 9 0.56 0.38 -10.48
CA LYS A 9 0.71 1.84 -10.38
C LYS A 9 1.82 2.35 -11.29
N GLN A 10 2.97 1.65 -11.34
CA GLN A 10 4.08 1.99 -12.24
C GLN A 10 3.69 1.86 -13.72
N LEU A 11 2.99 0.77 -14.08
CA LEU A 11 2.50 0.57 -15.44
C LEU A 11 1.54 1.68 -15.87
N VAL A 12 0.56 2.03 -15.03
CA VAL A 12 -0.40 3.12 -15.34
C VAL A 12 0.30 4.47 -15.49
N ARG A 13 1.20 4.81 -14.58
CA ARG A 13 2.01 6.04 -14.69
C ARG A 13 2.76 6.11 -16.02
N ARG A 14 3.31 4.98 -16.46
CA ARG A 14 4.03 4.92 -17.72
C ARG A 14 3.11 5.03 -18.94
N MET A 15 1.93 4.42 -18.90
CA MET A 15 0.91 4.58 -19.93
C MET A 15 0.56 6.07 -20.12
N ILE A 16 0.41 6.81 -19.01
CA ILE A 16 0.12 8.25 -19.04
C ILE A 16 1.31 9.03 -19.61
N GLU A 17 2.53 8.76 -19.11
CA GLU A 17 3.75 9.44 -19.58
C GLU A 17 4.00 9.26 -21.09
N LEU A 18 3.83 8.03 -21.60
CA LEU A 18 4.02 7.72 -23.02
C LEU A 18 2.98 8.39 -23.92
N GLU A 19 1.76 8.59 -23.42
CA GLU A 19 0.72 9.30 -24.16
C GLU A 19 0.98 10.82 -24.18
N ASP A 20 1.48 11.38 -23.09
CA ASP A 20 1.76 12.82 -22.97
C ASP A 20 3.05 13.22 -23.71
N LYS A 21 3.99 12.28 -23.86
CA LYS A 21 5.26 12.52 -24.54
C LYS A 21 5.10 12.50 -26.07
N VAL A 22 5.22 13.67 -26.68
CA VAL A 22 5.19 13.84 -28.15
C VAL A 22 6.19 12.91 -28.83
N GLY A 23 5.72 12.20 -29.88
CA GLY A 23 6.53 11.27 -30.67
C GLY A 23 6.75 9.90 -30.02
N SER A 24 6.21 9.67 -28.81
CA SER A 24 6.25 8.35 -28.17
C SER A 24 5.03 7.52 -28.57
N LEU A 25 5.23 6.21 -28.68
CA LEU A 25 4.16 5.27 -29.00
C LEU A 25 3.72 4.55 -27.73
N ASN A 26 2.49 4.79 -27.30
CA ASN A 26 1.93 4.15 -26.12
C ASN A 26 1.43 2.74 -26.46
N ILE A 27 2.31 1.75 -26.34
CA ILE A 27 2.09 0.34 -26.63
C ILE A 27 2.76 -0.51 -25.54
N LEU A 28 2.33 -1.75 -25.38
CA LEU A 28 2.86 -2.63 -24.33
C LEU A 28 4.38 -2.77 -24.39
N GLY A 29 4.96 -2.95 -25.59
CA GLY A 29 6.41 -3.04 -25.77
C GLY A 29 7.15 -1.87 -25.12
N ASN A 30 6.73 -0.64 -25.42
CA ASN A 30 7.36 0.56 -24.87
C ASN A 30 7.08 0.80 -23.38
N ILE A 31 5.98 0.26 -22.86
CA ILE A 31 5.67 0.29 -21.43
C ILE A 31 6.66 -0.62 -20.68
N LEU A 32 6.91 -1.82 -21.21
CA LEU A 32 7.83 -2.81 -20.61
C LEU A 32 9.31 -2.45 -20.83
N ASP A 33 9.65 -1.88 -21.98
CA ASP A 33 11.05 -1.59 -22.38
C ASP A 33 11.66 -0.39 -21.64
N SER A 34 10.83 0.51 -21.15
CA SER A 34 11.27 1.82 -20.63
C SER A 34 11.86 1.86 -19.22
N PHE A 35 12.04 0.72 -18.56
CA PHE A 35 12.54 0.68 -17.19
C PHE A 35 13.85 -0.08 -17.08
N TYR A 36 14.83 0.53 -16.41
CA TYR A 36 15.74 -0.22 -15.56
C TYR A 36 14.96 -0.66 -14.30
N GLY A 37 14.88 -1.97 -14.03
CA GLY A 37 14.30 -2.49 -12.78
C GLY A 37 13.12 -3.45 -12.96
N LYS A 38 12.20 -3.48 -11.97
CA LYS A 38 11.20 -4.56 -11.76
C LYS A 38 10.16 -4.77 -12.87
N THR A 39 10.02 -3.82 -13.79
CA THR A 39 9.06 -3.81 -14.90
C THR A 39 9.69 -4.24 -16.24
N HIS A 40 11.02 -4.30 -16.33
CA HIS A 40 11.72 -4.78 -17.52
C HIS A 40 11.49 -6.27 -17.72
N LEU A 41 11.50 -6.71 -18.98
CA LEU A 41 11.70 -8.13 -19.26
C LEU A 41 13.12 -8.51 -18.79
N PRO A 42 13.36 -9.73 -18.28
CA PRO A 42 14.70 -10.15 -17.93
C PRO A 42 15.67 -9.96 -19.10
N ASP A 43 16.88 -9.53 -18.77
CA ASP A 43 17.96 -9.41 -19.74
C ASP A 43 18.13 -10.74 -20.48
N HIS A 44 18.48 -10.67 -21.75
CA HIS A 44 18.67 -11.83 -22.62
C HIS A 44 17.39 -12.57 -23.08
N CYS A 45 16.21 -11.99 -22.80
CA CYS A 45 14.93 -12.56 -23.18
C CYS A 45 14.10 -11.59 -24.03
N TYR A 46 13.31 -12.12 -24.95
CA TYR A 46 12.22 -11.39 -25.60
C TYR A 46 10.99 -12.28 -25.74
N ILE A 47 9.84 -11.69 -26.05
CA ILE A 47 8.60 -12.43 -26.29
C ILE A 47 8.32 -12.39 -27.78
N GLU A 48 8.20 -13.55 -28.40
CA GLU A 48 7.82 -13.71 -29.80
C GLU A 48 6.29 -13.75 -29.94
N LEU A 49 5.77 -13.06 -30.95
CA LEU A 49 4.33 -12.87 -31.20
C LEU A 49 3.98 -13.34 -32.62
N GLU A 50 4.11 -14.63 -32.89
CA GLU A 50 3.83 -15.19 -34.22
C GLU A 50 2.33 -15.25 -34.49
N SER A 51 1.53 -15.68 -33.51
CA SER A 51 0.06 -15.69 -33.61
C SER A 51 -0.62 -15.65 -32.24
N GLU A 52 -1.95 -15.50 -32.20
CA GLU A 52 -2.74 -15.59 -30.95
C GLU A 52 -2.51 -16.88 -30.15
N ARG A 53 -2.14 -17.97 -30.84
CA ARG A 53 -1.86 -19.28 -30.22
C ARG A 53 -0.37 -19.54 -30.07
N ASP A 54 0.45 -18.75 -30.74
CA ASP A 54 1.89 -18.91 -30.81
C ASP A 54 2.58 -17.66 -30.27
N VAL A 55 2.60 -17.62 -28.93
CA VAL A 55 3.36 -16.66 -28.14
C VAL A 55 4.32 -17.45 -27.28
N SER A 56 5.61 -17.13 -27.37
CA SER A 56 6.66 -17.85 -26.65
C SER A 56 7.72 -16.90 -26.13
N ILE A 57 8.41 -17.32 -25.08
CA ILE A 57 9.57 -16.60 -24.56
C ILE A 57 10.80 -17.14 -25.28
N GLN A 58 11.66 -16.25 -25.74
CA GLN A 58 12.88 -16.57 -26.45
C GLN A 58 14.05 -16.15 -25.57
N VAL A 59 14.87 -17.11 -25.14
CA VAL A 59 16.01 -16.90 -24.24
C VAL A 59 17.30 -17.13 -25.01
N ARG A 60 18.30 -16.26 -24.85
CA ARG A 60 19.58 -16.47 -25.54
C ARG A 60 20.31 -17.73 -25.13
N ASP A 61 20.85 -18.44 -26.11
CA ASP A 61 21.60 -19.68 -25.89
C ASP A 61 22.84 -19.48 -25.01
N ASP A 62 23.52 -18.33 -25.11
CA ASP A 62 24.73 -18.06 -24.34
C ASP A 62 24.45 -17.78 -22.86
N ALA A 63 23.38 -17.04 -22.58
CA ALA A 63 22.90 -16.83 -21.21
C ALA A 63 22.43 -18.15 -20.58
N LEU A 64 21.75 -19.00 -21.38
CA LEU A 64 21.36 -20.34 -20.95
C LEU A 64 22.58 -21.23 -20.65
N ALA A 65 23.60 -21.22 -21.51
CA ALA A 65 24.81 -22.01 -21.30
C ALA A 65 25.60 -21.58 -20.06
N GLN A 66 25.56 -20.29 -19.69
CA GLN A 66 26.26 -19.74 -18.54
C GLN A 66 25.52 -20.00 -17.21
N ASN A 67 24.21 -19.79 -17.18
CA ASN A 67 23.43 -19.80 -15.95
C ASN A 67 22.72 -21.14 -15.66
N GLY A 68 22.54 -21.99 -16.68
CA GLY A 68 21.93 -23.30 -16.55
C GLY A 68 20.40 -23.28 -16.39
N LEU A 69 19.83 -24.43 -16.04
CA LEU A 69 18.38 -24.66 -16.02
C LEU A 69 17.65 -24.01 -14.83
N ASP A 70 18.32 -23.79 -13.69
CA ASP A 70 17.67 -23.18 -12.53
C ASP A 70 17.32 -21.72 -12.81
N TRP A 71 18.19 -21.00 -13.53
CA TRP A 71 17.95 -19.63 -13.97
C TRP A 71 16.75 -19.52 -14.94
N ILE A 72 16.53 -20.51 -15.80
CA ILE A 72 15.31 -20.56 -16.64
C ILE A 72 14.05 -20.55 -15.78
N ARG A 73 14.03 -21.30 -14.67
CA ARG A 73 12.84 -21.41 -13.81
C ARG A 73 12.54 -20.09 -13.10
N GLU A 74 13.59 -19.38 -12.68
CA GLU A 74 13.46 -18.03 -12.10
C GLU A 74 12.92 -17.02 -13.13
N ILE A 75 13.44 -17.08 -14.36
CA ILE A 75 12.93 -16.25 -15.47
C ILE A 75 11.47 -16.55 -15.76
N ASP A 76 11.10 -17.83 -15.85
CA ASP A 76 9.73 -18.25 -16.09
C ASP A 76 8.80 -17.66 -15.02
N GLU A 77 9.10 -17.90 -13.74
CA GLU A 77 8.25 -17.40 -12.66
C GLU A 77 8.10 -15.87 -12.69
N ASP A 78 9.19 -15.14 -12.94
CA ASP A 78 9.15 -13.67 -13.00
C ASP A 78 8.37 -13.16 -14.23
N ILE A 79 8.69 -13.65 -15.44
CA ILE A 79 8.03 -13.22 -16.68
C ILE A 79 6.55 -13.59 -16.67
N SER A 80 6.22 -14.84 -16.33
CA SER A 80 4.84 -15.33 -16.31
C SER A 80 3.99 -14.52 -15.33
N LYS A 81 4.53 -14.20 -14.14
CA LYS A 81 3.84 -13.35 -13.15
C LYS A 81 3.67 -11.91 -13.64
N LYS A 82 4.71 -11.33 -14.27
CA LYS A 82 4.61 -9.96 -14.83
C LYS A 82 3.56 -9.89 -15.93
N LEU A 83 3.60 -10.82 -16.89
CA LEU A 83 2.66 -10.85 -18.00
C LEU A 83 1.22 -11.08 -17.53
N LEU A 84 1.02 -11.99 -16.58
CA LEU A 84 -0.29 -12.17 -15.94
C LEU A 84 -0.78 -10.88 -15.30
N THR A 85 0.09 -10.18 -14.56
CA THR A 85 -0.26 -8.92 -13.90
C THR A 85 -0.62 -7.83 -14.92
N VAL A 86 0.16 -7.72 -16.00
CA VAL A 86 -0.10 -6.78 -17.10
C VAL A 86 -1.43 -7.07 -17.77
N VAL A 87 -1.69 -8.34 -18.12
CA VAL A 87 -2.94 -8.76 -18.77
C VAL A 87 -4.14 -8.49 -17.87
N ALA A 88 -4.07 -8.87 -16.59
CA ALA A 88 -5.13 -8.64 -15.62
C ALA A 88 -5.37 -7.15 -15.33
N LEU A 89 -4.33 -6.32 -15.41
CA LEU A 89 -4.46 -4.87 -15.37
C LEU A 89 -5.16 -4.35 -16.62
N PHE A 90 -4.72 -4.75 -17.81
CA PHE A 90 -5.26 -4.21 -19.06
C PHE A 90 -6.71 -4.61 -19.29
N GLN A 91 -7.10 -5.85 -18.94
CA GLN A 91 -8.50 -6.26 -18.95
C GLN A 91 -9.34 -5.37 -18.04
N TYR A 92 -8.89 -5.15 -16.80
CA TYR A 92 -9.59 -4.27 -15.87
C TYR A 92 -9.71 -2.84 -16.38
N LEU A 93 -8.62 -2.27 -16.92
CA LEU A 93 -8.65 -0.92 -17.46
C LEU A 93 -9.56 -0.80 -18.69
N GLU A 94 -9.63 -1.83 -19.53
CA GLU A 94 -10.53 -1.90 -20.69
C GLU A 94 -12.00 -2.01 -20.25
N GLU A 95 -12.30 -2.92 -19.31
CA GLU A 95 -13.65 -3.17 -18.76
C GLU A 95 -14.22 -1.93 -18.06
N GLU A 96 -13.42 -1.26 -17.24
CA GLU A 96 -13.79 -0.04 -16.51
C GLU A 96 -13.70 1.22 -17.36
N LYS A 97 -13.35 1.11 -18.65
CA LYS A 97 -13.18 2.25 -19.58
C LYS A 97 -12.16 3.29 -19.08
N LEU A 98 -11.16 2.81 -18.33
CA LEU A 98 -10.03 3.60 -17.85
C LEU A 98 -8.92 3.73 -18.91
N ALA A 99 -8.84 2.76 -19.83
CA ALA A 99 -7.99 2.83 -21.01
C ALA A 99 -8.68 2.20 -22.23
N TYR A 100 -8.33 2.68 -23.42
CA TYR A 100 -8.82 2.15 -24.68
C TYR A 100 -7.66 1.53 -25.48
N PHE A 101 -7.86 0.29 -25.93
CA PHE A 101 -6.87 -0.48 -26.68
C PHE A 101 -7.33 -0.58 -28.15
N VAL A 102 -6.65 0.15 -29.04
CA VAL A 102 -7.14 0.39 -30.42
C VAL A 102 -6.09 0.02 -31.47
N GLY A 103 -6.56 -0.42 -32.63
CA GLY A 103 -5.74 -0.76 -33.79
C GLY A 103 -5.22 -2.20 -33.80
N ASP A 104 -4.40 -2.51 -34.78
CA ASP A 104 -3.59 -3.74 -34.81
C ASP A 104 -2.24 -3.40 -35.43
N LEU A 105 -1.23 -3.31 -34.57
CA LEU A 105 0.14 -2.99 -34.96
C LEU A 105 0.83 -4.28 -35.39
N SER A 106 1.58 -4.23 -36.48
CA SER A 106 2.36 -5.35 -37.00
C SER A 106 3.64 -5.59 -36.18
N LEU A 107 3.50 -5.77 -34.87
CA LEU A 107 4.57 -6.12 -33.95
C LEU A 107 4.66 -7.65 -33.88
N ASN A 108 5.88 -8.17 -34.06
CA ASN A 108 6.19 -9.59 -34.03
C ASN A 108 6.97 -9.99 -32.77
N SER A 109 7.39 -9.01 -31.96
CA SER A 109 8.11 -9.26 -30.71
C SER A 109 7.88 -8.15 -29.68
N LEU A 110 8.12 -8.47 -28.41
CA LEU A 110 8.28 -7.52 -27.30
C LEU A 110 9.67 -7.68 -26.69
N GLY A 111 10.35 -6.57 -26.43
CA GLY A 111 11.72 -6.57 -25.92
C GLY A 111 12.76 -6.53 -27.03
N GLU A 112 14.03 -6.56 -26.63
CA GLU A 112 15.16 -6.40 -27.52
C GLU A 112 15.49 -7.72 -28.25
N VAL A 113 15.54 -7.65 -29.58
CA VAL A 113 15.96 -8.77 -30.44
C VAL A 113 17.31 -8.41 -31.05
N TRP A 114 18.36 -9.19 -30.73
CA TRP A 114 19.68 -8.98 -31.29
C TRP A 114 19.86 -9.79 -32.57
N SER A 115 20.35 -9.13 -33.62
CA SER A 115 20.76 -9.80 -34.84
C SER A 115 21.87 -10.80 -34.55
N ASP A 116 21.93 -11.88 -35.34
CA ASP A 116 23.00 -12.88 -35.32
C ASP A 116 23.15 -13.67 -34.00
N THR A 117 22.14 -13.58 -33.12
CA THR A 117 22.10 -14.34 -31.86
C THR A 117 21.13 -15.51 -31.97
N LYS A 118 21.49 -16.64 -31.35
CA LYS A 118 20.60 -17.81 -31.26
C LYS A 118 19.79 -17.77 -29.98
N TYR A 119 18.55 -18.18 -30.11
CA TYR A 119 17.59 -18.21 -29.01
C TYR A 119 16.98 -19.61 -28.90
N THR A 120 16.78 -20.01 -27.66
CA THR A 120 16.03 -21.19 -27.28
C THR A 120 14.60 -20.76 -26.99
N ARG A 121 13.66 -21.39 -27.69
CA ARG A 121 12.22 -21.19 -27.50
C ARG A 121 11.76 -21.88 -26.21
N CYS A 122 11.08 -21.11 -25.38
CA CYS A 122 10.55 -21.54 -24.10
C CYS A 122 9.02 -21.44 -24.10
N GLU A 123 8.35 -22.57 -23.90
CA GLU A 123 6.88 -22.68 -23.92
C GLU A 123 6.28 -22.66 -22.51
N PHE A 124 6.71 -21.72 -21.67
CA PHE A 124 6.23 -21.66 -20.28
C PHE A 124 4.90 -20.90 -20.11
N LEU A 125 4.52 -20.11 -21.10
CA LEU A 125 3.30 -19.31 -21.03
C LEU A 125 2.05 -20.19 -21.10
N ASP A 126 1.15 -19.99 -20.14
CA ASP A 126 -0.17 -20.59 -20.15
C ASP A 126 -0.91 -20.30 -21.46
N ASN A 127 -1.52 -21.32 -22.05
CA ASN A 127 -2.22 -21.21 -23.33
C ASN A 127 -3.36 -20.18 -23.29
N ASP A 128 -3.95 -19.94 -22.12
CA ASP A 128 -5.01 -18.96 -21.94
C ASP A 128 -4.49 -17.52 -21.92
N LEU A 129 -3.22 -17.31 -21.56
CA LEU A 129 -2.58 -15.99 -21.56
C LEU A 129 -2.07 -15.58 -22.94
N LYS A 130 -1.62 -16.53 -23.77
CA LYS A 130 -1.10 -16.28 -25.12
C LYS A 130 -2.00 -15.36 -25.97
N PRO A 131 -3.31 -15.61 -26.13
CA PRO A 131 -4.15 -14.74 -26.95
C PRO A 131 -4.30 -13.33 -26.36
N LEU A 132 -4.29 -13.19 -25.03
CA LEU A 132 -4.39 -11.89 -24.37
C LEU A 132 -3.09 -11.09 -24.51
N ILE A 133 -1.94 -11.74 -24.32
CA ILE A 133 -0.63 -11.14 -24.56
C ILE A 133 -0.54 -10.69 -26.02
N PHE A 134 -0.87 -11.57 -26.97
CA PHE A 134 -0.87 -11.23 -28.39
C PHE A 134 -1.78 -10.03 -28.69
N LYS A 135 -3.03 -10.06 -28.21
CA LYS A 135 -4.01 -8.97 -28.36
C LYS A 135 -3.42 -7.65 -27.87
N TYR A 136 -3.01 -7.56 -26.61
CA TYR A 136 -2.62 -6.29 -26.01
C TYR A 136 -1.28 -5.77 -26.49
N SER A 137 -0.37 -6.66 -26.89
CA SER A 137 0.93 -6.30 -27.44
C SER A 137 0.83 -5.46 -28.70
N ARG A 138 -0.20 -5.71 -29.51
CA ARG A 138 -0.41 -5.12 -30.83
C ARG A 138 -1.37 -3.93 -30.81
N LYS A 139 -1.79 -3.46 -29.63
CA LYS A 139 -2.76 -2.37 -29.49
C LYS A 139 -2.05 -1.08 -29.11
N LYS A 140 -2.47 0.03 -29.72
CA LYS A 140 -2.16 1.36 -29.20
C LYS A 140 -3.08 1.65 -28.01
N ILE A 141 -2.53 2.25 -26.98
CA ILE A 141 -3.19 2.52 -25.71
C ILE A 141 -3.51 4.00 -25.62
N PHE A 142 -4.75 4.32 -25.24
CA PHE A 142 -5.20 5.67 -24.93
C PHE A 142 -5.73 5.70 -23.49
N VAL A 143 -5.24 6.62 -22.66
CA VAL A 143 -5.60 6.70 -21.25
C VAL A 143 -6.76 7.68 -21.07
N SER A 144 -7.79 7.29 -20.33
CA SER A 144 -8.92 8.16 -20.05
C SER A 144 -8.58 9.23 -19.01
N GLU A 145 -9.33 10.34 -19.00
CA GLU A 145 -9.16 11.40 -18.00
C GLU A 145 -9.43 10.88 -16.58
N THR A 146 -10.35 9.92 -16.42
CA THR A 146 -10.64 9.29 -15.13
C THR A 146 -9.40 8.59 -14.57
N LEU A 147 -8.63 7.87 -15.40
CA LEU A 147 -7.40 7.21 -14.95
C LEU A 147 -6.31 8.24 -14.60
N ARG A 148 -6.26 9.37 -15.31
CA ARG A 148 -5.34 10.48 -15.00
C ARG A 148 -5.66 11.14 -13.67
N ILE A 149 -6.95 11.36 -13.36
CA ILE A 149 -7.39 11.86 -12.06
C ILE A 149 -7.03 10.87 -10.96
N LEU A 150 -7.24 9.57 -11.20
CA LEU A 150 -6.91 8.53 -10.24
C LEU A 150 -5.41 8.50 -9.94
N GLU A 151 -4.54 8.63 -10.95
CA GLU A 151 -3.09 8.68 -10.76
C GLU A 151 -2.67 9.91 -9.95
N LYS A 152 -3.24 11.09 -10.24
CA LYS A 152 -2.99 12.34 -9.49
C LYS A 152 -3.35 12.21 -8.00
N ASN A 153 -4.34 11.38 -7.69
CA ASN A 153 -4.77 11.06 -6.33
C ASN A 153 -4.00 9.87 -5.70
N ASP A 154 -2.86 9.48 -6.27
CA ASP A 154 -2.05 8.31 -5.88
C ASP A 154 -2.83 6.99 -5.81
N PHE A 155 -3.83 6.86 -6.70
CA PHE A 155 -4.74 5.72 -6.79
C PHE A 155 -5.62 5.52 -5.56
N LYS A 156 -5.85 6.58 -4.79
CA LYS A 156 -6.77 6.59 -3.65
C LYS A 156 -8.17 6.99 -4.10
N THR A 157 -9.15 6.43 -3.43
CA THR A 157 -10.56 6.81 -3.56
C THR A 157 -10.83 8.13 -2.84
N ASP A 158 -11.90 8.83 -3.23
CA ASP A 158 -12.31 10.07 -2.58
C ASP A 158 -12.62 9.88 -1.08
N GLU A 159 -13.07 8.69 -0.68
CA GLU A 159 -13.29 8.34 0.72
C GLU A 159 -11.97 8.22 1.50
N GLU A 160 -10.96 7.57 0.92
CA GLU A 160 -9.62 7.48 1.53
C GLU A 160 -8.96 8.85 1.65
N LEU A 161 -9.11 9.71 0.63
CA LEU A 161 -8.62 11.09 0.67
C LEU A 161 -9.30 11.90 1.78
N ARG A 162 -10.63 11.81 1.87
CA ARG A 162 -11.38 12.47 2.96
C ARG A 162 -10.96 11.94 4.33
N HIS A 163 -10.74 10.64 4.45
CA HIS A 163 -10.29 10.06 5.71
C HIS A 163 -8.88 10.52 6.09
N GLU A 164 -7.96 10.64 5.13
CA GLU A 164 -6.63 11.20 5.37
C GLU A 164 -6.69 12.68 5.78
N GLU A 165 -7.55 13.48 5.14
CA GLU A 165 -7.79 14.86 5.55
C GLU A 165 -8.32 14.94 6.98
N GLU A 166 -9.32 14.12 7.33
CA GLU A 166 -9.87 14.02 8.68
C GLU A 166 -8.80 13.63 9.71
N VAL A 167 -8.04 12.56 9.46
CA VAL A 167 -6.94 12.11 10.33
C VAL A 167 -5.85 13.18 10.46
N SER A 168 -5.49 13.87 9.38
CA SER A 168 -4.50 14.95 9.41
C SER A 168 -4.98 16.14 10.25
N SER A 169 -6.28 16.46 10.18
CA SER A 169 -6.90 17.53 10.95
C SER A 169 -6.94 17.17 12.44
N MET A 170 -7.28 15.92 12.78
CA MET A 170 -7.24 15.40 14.14
C MET A 170 -5.81 15.42 14.70
N LYS A 171 -4.80 15.05 13.92
CA LYS A 171 -3.40 15.10 14.34
C LYS A 171 -2.93 16.53 14.63
N LYS A 172 -3.34 17.51 13.83
CA LYS A 172 -3.06 18.94 14.09
C LYS A 172 -3.73 19.42 15.38
N GLN A 173 -4.98 19.00 15.63
CA GLN A 173 -5.68 19.32 16.87
C GLN A 173 -4.99 18.69 18.09
N LEU A 174 -4.57 17.43 18.00
CA LEU A 174 -3.80 16.75 19.05
C LEU A 174 -2.49 17.48 19.37
N GLY A 175 -1.77 17.98 18.36
CA GLY A 175 -0.55 18.77 18.56
C GLY A 175 -0.81 20.09 19.29
N LEU A 176 -1.89 20.80 18.96
CA LEU A 176 -2.28 22.02 19.67
C LEU A 176 -2.67 21.74 21.12
N THR A 177 -3.40 20.65 21.37
CA THR A 177 -3.76 20.22 22.73
C THR A 177 -2.53 19.86 23.57
N GLN A 178 -1.53 19.19 22.98
CA GLN A 178 -0.25 18.92 23.66
C GLN A 178 0.51 20.20 24.04
N VAL A 179 0.53 21.20 23.15
CA VAL A 179 1.15 22.51 23.45
C VAL A 179 0.38 23.23 24.57
N ALA A 180 -0.95 23.23 24.52
CA ALA A 180 -1.78 23.83 25.56
C ALA A 180 -1.57 23.17 26.93
N LEU A 181 -1.48 21.83 26.98
CA LEU A 181 -1.12 21.07 28.17
C LEU A 181 0.28 21.41 28.70
N GLY A 182 1.24 21.63 27.80
CA GLY A 182 2.59 22.10 28.17
C GLY A 182 2.56 23.49 28.81
N ILE A 183 1.80 24.43 28.23
CA ILE A 183 1.67 25.80 28.75
C ILE A 183 0.98 25.82 30.11
N THR A 184 -0.09 25.04 30.30
CA THR A 184 -0.77 24.96 31.60
C THR A 184 0.13 24.35 32.67
N LEU A 185 0.93 23.35 32.34
CA LEU A 185 1.91 22.78 33.27
C LEU A 185 2.98 23.80 33.66
N LEU A 186 3.53 24.54 32.70
CA LEU A 186 4.47 25.65 32.96
C LEU A 186 3.84 26.73 33.85
N GLY A 187 2.60 27.13 33.57
CA GLY A 187 1.86 28.09 34.41
C GLY A 187 1.66 27.60 35.84
N LEU A 188 1.37 26.30 36.03
CA LEU A 188 1.26 25.67 37.34
C LEU A 188 2.59 25.71 38.10
N LEU A 189 3.69 25.33 37.44
CA LEU A 189 5.02 25.37 38.06
C LEU A 189 5.40 26.79 38.47
N VAL A 190 5.22 27.78 37.58
CA VAL A 190 5.50 29.19 37.89
C VAL A 190 4.65 29.68 39.06
N SER A 191 3.37 29.30 39.12
CA SER A 191 2.48 29.64 40.24
C SER A 191 2.92 29.04 41.59
N ILE A 192 3.57 27.88 41.59
CA ILE A 192 4.07 27.23 42.81
C ILE A 192 5.43 27.83 43.22
N PHE A 193 6.33 28.08 42.27
CA PHE A 193 7.71 28.48 42.58
C PHE A 193 7.88 29.98 42.87
N ILE A 194 7.10 30.87 42.25
CA ILE A 194 7.21 32.33 42.50
C ILE A 194 6.98 32.68 43.98
N PRO A 195 5.92 32.19 44.66
CA PRO A 195 5.68 32.50 46.08
C PRO A 195 6.81 32.00 46.99
N ILE A 196 7.40 30.83 46.69
CA ILE A 196 8.50 30.24 47.46
C ILE A 196 9.77 31.10 47.34
N LEU A 197 10.08 31.58 46.13
CA LEU A 197 11.25 32.43 45.89
C LEU A 197 11.10 33.82 46.50
N VAL A 198 9.91 34.43 46.40
CA VAL A 198 9.64 35.77 46.95
C VAL A 198 9.60 35.76 48.49
N THR A 199 9.13 34.68 49.11
CA THR A 199 9.14 34.53 50.59
C THR A 199 10.52 34.17 51.15
N SER A 200 11.43 33.62 50.34
CA SER A 200 12.81 33.29 50.78
C SER A 200 13.73 34.52 50.89
N THR A 201 13.37 35.65 50.27
CA THR A 201 14.14 36.92 50.32
C THR A 201 13.70 37.90 51.40
N VAL A 202 12.67 37.56 52.18
CA VAL A 202 12.20 38.40 53.29
C VAL A 202 12.60 37.70 54.60
N GLU A 203 13.81 37.99 55.07
CA GLU A 203 14.20 37.79 56.47
C GLU A 203 13.22 38.58 57.34
N ILE A 204 12.24 37.90 57.93
CA ILE A 204 11.48 38.42 59.07
C ILE A 204 11.75 37.53 60.26
N GLU A 205 12.30 38.17 61.28
CA GLU A 205 12.48 37.72 62.66
C GLU A 205 11.30 36.88 63.18
N LYS A 206 11.67 35.88 63.99
CA LYS A 206 10.82 34.94 64.71
C LYS A 206 9.49 35.52 65.22
N SER A 207 8.38 34.96 64.73
CA SER A 207 7.23 34.56 65.56
C SER A 207 6.31 33.59 64.81
N ASP A 208 6.06 32.44 65.45
CA ASP A 208 5.01 31.44 65.18
C ASP A 208 4.91 30.79 63.77
N LEU A 209 5.64 29.69 63.56
CA LEU A 209 5.14 28.58 62.73
C LEU A 209 3.90 28.00 63.44
N PRO A 210 2.70 28.01 62.84
CA PRO A 210 2.25 26.82 62.08
C PRO A 210 1.17 27.10 61.01
N LYS A 211 1.24 26.42 59.84
CA LYS A 211 0.12 26.05 58.93
C LYS A 211 0.52 25.65 57.48
N PRO A 212 1.59 26.15 56.84
CA PRO A 212 1.75 25.94 55.40
C PRO A 212 2.17 24.51 55.00
N LEU A 213 2.84 23.75 55.87
CA LEU A 213 3.29 22.38 55.56
C LEU A 213 2.15 21.35 55.49
N ALA A 214 1.15 21.43 56.37
CA ALA A 214 -0.02 20.54 56.34
C ALA A 214 -0.95 20.82 55.15
N THR A 215 -0.97 22.08 54.67
CA THR A 215 -1.69 22.45 53.45
C THR A 215 -0.95 21.95 52.21
N LEU A 216 0.39 22.02 52.20
CA LEU A 216 1.24 21.46 51.13
C LEU A 216 1.11 19.93 51.02
N GLU A 217 1.08 19.21 52.14
CA GLU A 217 0.95 17.74 52.13
C GLU A 217 -0.42 17.29 51.59
N ASN A 218 -1.50 17.99 51.95
CA ASN A 218 -2.83 17.75 51.39
C ASN A 218 -2.95 18.12 49.91
N GLN A 219 -2.20 19.13 49.44
CA GLN A 219 -2.16 19.47 48.01
C GLN A 219 -1.31 18.49 47.20
N LEU A 220 -0.17 18.03 47.73
CA LEU A 220 0.64 16.99 47.10
C LEU A 220 -0.13 15.67 46.99
N LYS A 221 -0.90 15.31 48.03
CA LYS A 221 -1.76 14.13 47.99
C LYS A 221 -2.84 14.24 46.91
N ARG A 222 -3.49 15.41 46.79
CA ARG A 222 -4.44 15.67 45.70
C ARG A 222 -3.80 15.63 44.31
N ILE A 223 -2.56 16.08 44.16
CA ILE A 223 -1.83 15.99 42.88
C ILE A 223 -1.53 14.52 42.54
N GLY A 224 -1.09 13.72 43.51
CA GLY A 224 -0.89 12.28 43.32
C GLY A 224 -2.19 11.53 42.98
N ASP A 225 -3.31 11.92 43.57
CA ASP A 225 -4.63 11.34 43.25
C ASP A 225 -5.08 11.73 41.82
N ILE A 226 -4.78 12.96 41.37
CA ILE A 226 -5.05 13.42 40.00
C ILE A 226 -4.16 12.71 38.98
N GLU A 227 -2.88 12.51 39.29
CA GLU A 227 -1.94 11.78 38.42
C GLU A 227 -2.36 10.31 38.28
N LYS A 228 -2.81 9.70 39.37
CA LYS A 228 -3.34 8.33 39.35
C LYS A 228 -4.63 8.24 38.52
N ALA A 229 -5.58 9.17 38.70
CA ALA A 229 -6.81 9.22 37.90
C ALA A 229 -6.54 9.51 36.42
N SER A 230 -5.52 10.31 36.11
CA SER A 230 -5.07 10.58 34.74
C SER A 230 -4.43 9.35 34.11
N ASN A 231 -3.59 8.61 34.84
CA ASN A 231 -2.97 7.38 34.35
C ASN A 231 -4.00 6.25 34.17
N GLU A 232 -5.01 6.16 35.04
CA GLU A 232 -6.15 5.25 34.85
C GLU A 232 -6.95 5.64 33.59
N SER A 233 -7.23 6.93 33.39
CA SER A 233 -7.92 7.42 32.18
C SER A 233 -7.13 7.19 30.89
N ILE A 234 -5.79 7.31 30.94
CA ILE A 234 -4.90 7.02 29.80
C ILE A 234 -4.88 5.51 29.53
N GLY A 235 -4.83 4.67 30.57
CA GLY A 235 -4.92 3.22 30.42
C GLY A 235 -6.26 2.77 29.83
N ASP A 236 -7.36 3.38 30.25
CA ASP A 236 -8.69 3.14 29.68
C ASP A 236 -8.75 3.56 28.21
N LEU A 237 -8.15 4.70 27.86
CA LEU A 237 -8.06 5.18 26.47
C LEU A 237 -7.19 4.26 25.61
N GLU A 238 -6.07 3.76 26.14
CA GLU A 238 -5.19 2.81 25.47
C GLU A 238 -5.90 1.47 25.25
N SER A 239 -6.67 1.00 26.25
CA SER A 239 -7.50 -0.20 26.12
C SER A 239 -8.62 -0.02 25.08
N ALA A 240 -9.21 1.16 25.00
CA ALA A 240 -10.23 1.49 24.00
C ALA A 240 -9.60 1.49 22.59
N ILE A 241 -8.43 2.11 22.42
CA ILE A 241 -7.67 2.12 21.17
C ILE A 241 -7.29 0.69 20.75
N LEU A 242 -6.80 -0.14 21.68
CA LEU A 242 -6.47 -1.53 21.42
C LEU A 242 -7.71 -2.36 21.04
N SER A 243 -8.86 -2.17 21.70
CA SER A 243 -10.10 -2.87 21.37
C SER A 243 -10.66 -2.47 20.00
N VAL A 244 -10.49 -1.20 19.60
CA VAL A 244 -10.83 -0.72 18.27
C VAL A 244 -9.87 -1.32 17.24
N GLN A 245 -8.57 -1.38 17.55
CA GLN A 245 -7.57 -1.97 16.67
C GLN A 245 -7.75 -3.49 16.50
N GLU A 246 -8.16 -4.19 17.56
CA GLU A 246 -8.52 -5.62 17.51
C GLU A 246 -9.82 -5.84 16.73
N SER A 247 -10.80 -4.94 16.86
CA SER A 247 -12.03 -4.98 16.04
C SER A 247 -11.75 -4.75 14.55
N ILE A 248 -10.79 -3.87 14.23
CA ILE A 248 -10.31 -3.63 12.85
C ILE A 248 -9.57 -4.86 12.31
N ASN A 249 -8.70 -5.49 13.11
CA ASN A 249 -7.99 -6.70 12.72
C ASN A 249 -8.95 -7.90 12.52
N ASN A 250 -10.02 -7.99 13.31
CA ASN A 250 -11.06 -9.02 13.18
C ASN A 250 -12.03 -8.77 12.01
N LEU A 251 -12.11 -7.54 11.47
CA LEU A 251 -12.85 -7.23 10.25
C LEU A 251 -12.08 -7.60 8.97
N GLY A 252 -10.75 -7.77 9.07
CA GLY A 252 -9.86 -8.19 7.98
C GLY A 252 -9.69 -9.70 7.80
N ALA A 253 -10.27 -10.53 8.69
CA ALA A 253 -10.26 -11.98 8.56
C ALA A 253 -11.58 -12.45 7.89
N PRO A 254 -11.54 -13.09 6.70
CA PRO A 254 -12.75 -13.66 6.11
C PRO A 254 -13.31 -14.74 7.03
N LYS A 255 -14.58 -14.59 7.44
CA LYS A 255 -15.34 -15.64 8.12
C LYS A 255 -15.48 -16.86 7.19
N SER A 256 -14.48 -17.75 7.19
CA SER A 256 -14.68 -19.14 6.80
C SER A 256 -15.57 -19.79 7.85
N LYS A 257 -16.87 -19.88 7.58
CA LYS A 257 -17.77 -20.80 8.30
C LYS A 257 -17.35 -22.24 7.98
N PRO A 258 -16.95 -23.08 8.95
CA PRO A 258 -16.95 -24.52 8.72
C PRO A 258 -18.40 -25.01 8.82
N HIS A 259 -19.01 -25.27 7.67
CA HIS A 259 -20.24 -26.05 7.58
C HIS A 259 -19.87 -27.53 7.71
N ASN A 260 -19.88 -28.05 8.94
CA ASN A 260 -20.04 -29.48 9.19
C ASN A 260 -20.24 -29.73 10.69
N GLN A 261 -21.48 -29.99 11.09
CA GLN A 261 -21.82 -31.27 11.71
C GLN A 261 -23.32 -31.37 12.05
N LYS A 262 -23.77 -32.62 11.94
CA LYS A 262 -24.90 -33.23 12.66
C LYS A 262 -26.27 -33.10 11.99
N ASN A 263 -26.57 -34.07 11.11
CA ASN A 263 -27.85 -34.76 11.10
C ASN A 263 -27.59 -36.25 10.77
N GLN A 264 -27.41 -37.04 11.82
CA GLN A 264 -27.50 -38.49 11.79
C GLN A 264 -28.94 -38.83 12.23
N PRO A 265 -29.75 -39.56 11.45
CA PRO A 265 -31.07 -39.98 11.90
C PRO A 265 -30.95 -41.17 12.86
N THR A 266 -31.53 -41.02 14.04
CA THR A 266 -31.85 -42.10 14.97
C THR A 266 -32.88 -43.05 14.35
N ALA A 267 -32.59 -44.35 14.46
CA ALA A 267 -33.54 -45.43 14.28
C ALA A 267 -34.43 -45.62 15.52
N ASP A 268 -35.55 -46.32 15.30
CA ASP A 268 -36.63 -46.74 16.22
C ASP A 268 -37.58 -45.64 16.73
N SER A 269 -38.91 -45.78 16.70
CA SER A 269 -39.77 -46.96 16.57
C SER A 269 -41.23 -46.54 16.35
N GLY A 270 -42.03 -47.38 15.67
CA GLY A 270 -43.46 -47.54 15.98
C GLY A 270 -44.45 -47.36 14.83
N GLY A 271 -45.10 -48.46 14.42
CA GLY A 271 -46.34 -48.46 13.64
C GLY A 271 -46.28 -49.31 12.38
#